data_AF-A0A537F0P3-F1
#
_entry.id   AF-A0A537F0P3-F1
#
_cell.length_a   1.000
_cell.length_b   1.000
_cell.length_c   1.000
_cell.angle_alpha   90.00
_cell.angle_beta   90.00
_cell.angle_gamma   90.00
#
_symmetry.space_group_name_H-M   'P 1'
#
loop_
_entity.id
_entity.type
_entity.pdbx_description
1 polymer ?
#
loop_
_entity_poly.entity_id
_entity_poly.type
_entity_poly.pdbx_seq_one_letter_code
_entity_poly.pdbx_strand_id
1 'polypeptide(L)'
;MSFFLDPYLPILAYLAVWGVLVLLGYLLKAEKHGIILKPYYFMLKTVVFNSWLERIGNRFRRIWLVYFDIGAAMGLGLLVFAITIFLQNAVGLLTRAPSAGPTLLIVPLPGLTIGWDVFPYVLISIAILLIPHEAAHGIASVLDKVPIKSSGVFMAVFLPGGFVEIDEEDLAKRASKTKLRVFAAGSSTNVISWLLVVLLLSNFALTISPLYNASPSGVLVTRLSDGGPAQTAGIQPWSVITSLDNTTVNRVGDLANYLARVRPGSFRWLFPFNCSAPSNGWPSSCSGWA
;
A
#
# COMPACT_ATOMS: atom_id res chain seq x y z
N MET A 1 10.14 6.45 -34.07
CA MET A 1 11.32 6.70 -33.20
C MET A 1 10.94 6.80 -31.72
N SER A 2 9.70 7.20 -31.37
CA SER A 2 9.17 7.22 -29.99
C SER A 2 8.98 5.83 -29.36
N PHE A 3 8.42 4.87 -30.11
CA PHE A 3 8.06 3.54 -29.60
C PHE A 3 9.24 2.71 -29.03
N PHE A 4 10.47 2.94 -29.54
CA PHE A 4 11.66 2.23 -29.06
C PHE A 4 12.31 2.88 -27.83
N LEU A 5 11.99 4.15 -27.53
CA LEU A 5 12.53 4.88 -26.38
C LEU A 5 11.56 4.90 -25.20
N ASP A 6 10.27 4.64 -25.42
CA ASP A 6 9.22 4.63 -24.39
C ASP A 6 9.55 3.79 -23.13
N PRO A 7 10.08 2.55 -23.22
CA PRO A 7 10.42 1.79 -22.01
C PRO A 7 11.72 2.26 -21.33
N TYR A 8 12.61 2.95 -22.06
CA TYR A 8 13.88 3.43 -21.53
C TYR A 8 13.79 4.85 -20.97
N LEU A 9 12.79 5.64 -21.39
CA LEU A 9 12.60 7.01 -20.94
C LEU A 9 12.43 7.14 -19.41
N PRO A 10 11.62 6.30 -18.73
CA PRO A 10 11.52 6.32 -17.27
C PRO A 10 12.86 5.97 -16.61
N ILE A 11 13.59 5.00 -17.15
CA ILE A 11 14.88 4.53 -16.60
C ILE A 11 15.93 5.65 -16.70
N LEU A 12 16.00 6.33 -17.85
CA LEU A 12 16.88 7.48 -18.06
C LEU A 12 16.49 8.64 -17.15
N ALA A 13 15.20 8.88 -16.94
CA ALA A 13 14.73 9.89 -15.99
C ALA A 13 15.14 9.55 -14.56
N TYR A 14 15.03 8.29 -14.12
CA TYR A 14 15.53 7.84 -12.82
C TYR A 14 17.02 8.07 -12.66
N LEU A 15 17.82 7.67 -13.65
CA LEU A 15 19.27 7.88 -13.67
C LEU A 15 19.61 9.38 -13.57
N ALA A 16 18.89 10.23 -14.31
CA ALA A 16 19.09 11.67 -14.31
C ALA A 16 18.73 12.29 -12.95
N VAL A 17 17.57 11.95 -12.38
CA VAL A 17 17.14 12.43 -11.06
C VAL A 17 18.15 12.02 -9.99
N TRP A 18 18.56 10.75 -9.96
CA TRP A 18 19.57 10.28 -9.02
C TRP A 18 20.94 10.92 -9.25
N GLY A 19 21.34 11.16 -10.50
CA GLY A 19 22.56 11.89 -10.83
C GLY A 19 22.54 13.32 -10.30
N VAL A 20 21.42 14.03 -10.46
CA VAL A 20 21.23 15.39 -9.92
C VAL A 20 21.25 15.38 -8.39
N LEU A 21 20.56 14.43 -7.74
CA LEU A 21 20.56 14.30 -6.28
C LEU A 21 21.97 14.05 -5.73
N VAL A 22 22.74 13.16 -6.37
CA VAL A 22 24.12 12.86 -5.99
C VAL A 22 25.01 14.09 -6.17
N LEU A 23 24.90 14.77 -7.31
CA LEU A 23 25.64 16.00 -7.59
C LEU A 23 25.32 17.09 -6.56
N LEU A 24 24.04 17.33 -6.28
CA LEU A 24 23.60 18.32 -5.28
C LEU A 24 24.13 17.98 -3.88
N GLY A 25 24.03 16.71 -3.47
CA GLY A 25 24.51 16.33 -2.14
C GLY A 25 26.03 16.44 -2.00
N TYR A 26 26.79 16.21 -3.08
CA TYR A 26 28.23 16.50 -3.12
C TYR A 26 28.51 18.01 -3.02
N LEU A 27 27.83 18.84 -3.82
CA LEU A 27 27.98 20.30 -3.83
C LEU A 27 27.63 20.94 -2.48
N LEU A 28 26.57 20.46 -1.83
CA LEU A 28 26.09 20.96 -0.54
C LEU A 28 26.85 20.37 0.66
N LYS A 29 27.86 19.52 0.43
CA LYS A 29 28.61 18.81 1.50
C LYS A 29 27.66 18.17 2.51
N ALA A 30 26.67 17.43 1.99
CA ALA A 30 25.56 16.89 2.77
C ALA A 30 26.02 16.01 3.96
N GLU A 31 27.17 15.35 3.84
CA GLU A 31 27.81 14.59 4.91
C GLU A 31 28.05 15.40 6.20
N LYS A 32 28.35 16.71 6.08
CA LYS A 32 28.52 17.61 7.23
C LYS A 32 27.24 17.80 8.05
N HIS A 33 26.08 17.51 7.45
CA HIS A 33 24.77 17.65 8.06
C HIS A 33 24.17 16.29 8.46
N GLY A 34 24.98 15.22 8.51
CA GLY A 34 24.53 13.88 8.85
C GLY A 34 23.75 13.18 7.73
N ILE A 35 23.83 13.68 6.50
CA ILE A 35 23.22 13.07 5.33
C ILE A 35 24.23 12.18 4.64
N ILE A 36 23.98 10.87 4.66
CA ILE A 36 24.78 9.87 3.94
C ILE A 36 24.14 9.71 2.57
N LEU A 37 24.90 9.99 1.52
CA LEU A 37 24.44 9.93 0.14
C LEU A 37 25.26 8.91 -0.64
N LYS A 38 24.58 7.92 -1.22
CA LYS A 38 25.14 6.90 -2.09
C LYS A 38 24.26 6.79 -3.36
N PRO A 39 24.76 6.24 -4.46
CA PRO A 39 23.91 5.98 -5.63
C PRO A 39 22.66 5.18 -5.23
N TYR A 40 21.48 5.71 -5.55
CA TYR A 40 20.17 5.13 -5.20
C TYR A 40 19.86 5.01 -3.71
N TYR A 41 20.57 5.73 -2.86
CA TYR A 41 20.37 5.67 -1.43
C TYR A 41 20.71 6.99 -0.76
N PHE A 42 19.76 7.56 -0.03
CA PHE A 42 20.05 8.67 0.88
C PHE A 42 19.54 8.35 2.28
N MET A 43 20.27 8.77 3.30
CA MET A 43 19.92 8.57 4.70
C MET A 43 20.24 9.83 5.49
N LEU A 44 19.27 10.29 6.28
CA LEU A 44 19.46 11.32 7.29
C LEU A 44 19.56 10.65 8.65
N LYS A 45 20.75 10.72 9.27
CA LYS A 45 21.01 10.19 10.62
C LYS A 45 20.91 11.32 11.64
N THR A 46 20.14 11.11 12.70
CA THR A 46 19.96 12.11 13.77
C THR A 46 19.86 11.47 15.16
N VAL A 47 20.19 12.23 16.19
CA VAL A 47 19.98 11.85 17.60
C VAL A 47 18.74 12.52 18.19
N VAL A 48 18.17 13.50 17.48
CA VAL A 48 17.03 14.29 17.97
C VAL A 48 15.84 13.38 18.26
N PHE A 49 15.55 12.45 17.35
CA PHE A 49 14.44 11.50 17.48
C PHE A 49 14.62 10.53 18.66
N ASN A 50 15.86 10.22 19.09
CA ASN A 50 16.10 9.38 20.27
C ASN A 50 15.44 10.01 21.52
N SER A 51 15.62 11.33 21.71
CA SER A 51 15.02 12.04 22.85
C SER A 51 13.48 12.04 22.82
N TRP A 52 12.87 11.92 21.65
CA TRP A 52 11.42 11.80 21.51
C TRP A 52 10.94 10.41 21.88
N LEU A 53 11.62 9.37 21.41
CA LEU A 53 11.36 7.97 21.77
C LEU A 53 11.51 7.76 23.28
N GLU A 54 12.54 8.35 23.89
CA GLU A 54 12.75 8.33 25.34
C GLU A 54 11.60 8.98 26.11
N ARG A 55 11.13 10.15 25.67
CA ARG A 55 9.99 10.84 26.29
C ARG A 55 8.71 10.02 26.18
N ILE A 56 8.40 9.51 24.98
CA ILE A 56 7.18 8.73 24.72
C ILE A 56 7.21 7.42 25.52
N GLY A 57 8.34 6.71 25.50
CA GLY A 57 8.51 5.46 26.22
C GLY A 57 8.40 5.63 27.73
N ASN A 58 9.03 6.65 28.30
CA ASN A 58 9.00 6.87 29.75
C ASN A 58 7.66 7.43 30.25
N ARG A 59 6.97 8.28 29.47
CA ARG A 59 5.68 8.88 29.87
C ARG A 59 4.58 7.84 30.11
N PHE A 60 4.50 6.83 29.25
CA PHE A 60 3.48 5.77 29.33
C PHE A 60 4.09 4.39 29.59
N ARG A 61 5.17 4.34 30.38
CA ARG A 61 5.99 3.14 30.60
C ARG A 61 5.19 1.87 30.86
N ARG A 62 4.18 1.92 31.74
CA ARG A 62 3.36 0.73 32.07
C ARG A 62 2.56 0.21 30.89
N ILE A 63 1.93 1.11 30.13
CA ILE A 63 1.13 0.76 28.95
C ILE A 63 2.02 0.11 27.90
N TRP A 64 3.17 0.72 27.63
CA TRP A 64 4.12 0.16 26.67
C TRP A 64 4.68 -1.19 27.09
N LEU A 65 5.00 -1.38 28.38
CA LEU A 65 5.47 -2.68 28.87
C LEU A 65 4.45 -3.80 28.66
N VAL A 66 3.17 -3.53 28.95
CA VAL A 66 2.09 -4.50 28.70
C VAL A 66 1.96 -4.76 27.19
N TYR A 67 1.96 -3.71 26.38
CA TYR A 67 1.89 -3.81 24.92
C TYR A 67 3.00 -4.69 24.35
N PHE A 68 4.26 -4.46 24.73
CA PHE A 68 5.39 -5.25 24.23
C PHE A 68 5.49 -6.64 24.85
N ASP A 69 4.97 -6.88 26.06
CA ASP A 69 4.83 -8.24 26.60
C ASP A 69 3.81 -9.07 25.81
N ILE A 70 2.66 -8.49 25.47
CA ILE A 70 1.68 -9.11 24.59
C ILE A 70 2.29 -9.32 23.19
N GLY A 71 2.98 -8.31 22.67
CA GLY A 71 3.69 -8.38 21.39
C GLY A 71 4.73 -9.49 21.36
N ALA A 72 5.51 -9.69 22.43
CA ALA A 72 6.48 -10.77 22.56
C ALA A 72 5.81 -12.16 22.51
N ALA A 73 4.70 -12.34 23.24
CA ALA A 73 3.94 -13.59 23.19
C ALA A 73 3.34 -13.85 21.80
N MET A 74 2.77 -12.82 21.17
CA MET A 74 2.26 -12.89 19.80
C MET A 74 3.36 -13.18 18.79
N GLY A 75 4.55 -12.58 18.95
CA GLY A 75 5.71 -12.80 18.10
C GLY A 75 6.16 -14.27 18.08
N LEU A 76 6.12 -14.94 19.24
CA LEU A 76 6.36 -16.39 19.30
C LEU A 76 5.29 -17.19 18.52
N GLY A 77 4.02 -16.81 18.65
CA GLY A 77 2.93 -17.43 17.89
C GLY A 77 3.09 -17.22 16.37
N LEU A 78 3.41 -16.00 15.95
CA LEU A 78 3.67 -15.66 14.55
C LEU A 78 4.91 -16.37 14.01
N LEU A 79 5.93 -16.59 14.84
CA LEU A 79 7.10 -17.37 14.45
C LEU A 79 6.72 -18.83 14.16
N VAL A 80 5.95 -19.47 15.05
CA VAL A 80 5.44 -20.84 14.81
C VAL A 80 4.59 -20.88 13.54
N PHE A 81 3.69 -19.90 13.36
CA PHE A 81 2.86 -19.79 12.17
C PHE A 81 3.68 -19.59 10.88
N ALA A 82 4.70 -18.72 10.90
CA ALA A 82 5.55 -18.51 9.74
C ALA A 82 6.34 -19.77 9.38
N ILE A 83 6.89 -20.47 10.39
CA ILE A 83 7.62 -21.73 10.19
C ILE A 83 6.70 -22.79 9.58
N THR A 84 5.45 -22.92 10.05
CA THR A 84 4.52 -23.91 9.49
C THR A 84 4.16 -23.58 8.03
N ILE A 85 3.90 -22.31 7.71
CA ILE A 85 3.63 -21.88 6.34
C ILE A 85 4.85 -22.09 5.44
N PHE A 86 6.06 -21.76 5.88
CA PHE A 86 7.28 -21.99 5.10
C PHE A 86 7.56 -23.48 4.89
N LEU A 87 7.34 -24.32 5.90
CA LEU A 87 7.48 -25.76 5.77
C LEU A 87 6.45 -26.34 4.78
N GLN A 88 5.18 -25.90 4.86
CA GLN A 88 4.14 -26.29 3.91
C GLN A 88 4.47 -25.87 2.48
N ASN A 89 4.97 -24.64 2.29
CA ASN A 89 5.41 -24.15 0.99
C ASN A 89 6.62 -24.95 0.46
N ALA A 90 7.60 -25.27 1.31
CA ALA A 90 8.75 -26.07 0.92
C ALA A 90 8.34 -27.49 0.48
N VAL A 91 7.46 -28.15 1.25
CA VAL A 91 6.91 -29.47 0.87
C VAL A 91 6.07 -29.36 -0.41
N GLY A 92 5.26 -28.31 -0.54
CA GLY A 92 4.45 -28.05 -1.74
C GLY A 92 5.32 -27.88 -2.98
N LEU A 93 6.45 -27.19 -2.87
CA LEU A 93 7.41 -27.03 -3.96
C LEU A 93 7.99 -28.38 -4.40
N LEU A 94 8.34 -29.26 -3.46
CA LEU A 94 8.94 -30.57 -3.77
C LEU A 94 7.93 -31.57 -4.34
N THR A 95 6.65 -31.45 -3.98
CA THR A 95 5.62 -32.45 -4.31
C THR A 95 4.69 -32.02 -5.45
N ARG A 96 4.55 -30.72 -5.72
CA ARG A 96 3.62 -30.14 -6.71
C ARG A 96 4.30 -29.20 -7.69
N ALA A 97 5.62 -29.31 -7.87
CA ALA A 97 6.42 -28.48 -8.79
C ALA A 97 5.79 -28.29 -10.20
N PRO A 98 5.18 -29.31 -10.84
CA PRO A 98 4.60 -29.13 -12.18
C PRO A 98 3.36 -28.21 -12.22
N SER A 99 2.69 -27.99 -11.08
CA SER A 99 1.51 -27.13 -10.96
C SER A 99 1.83 -25.68 -10.57
N ALA A 100 3.09 -25.37 -10.28
CA ALA A 100 3.51 -24.02 -9.91
C ALA A 100 3.71 -23.17 -11.17
N GLY A 101 2.82 -22.19 -11.38
CA GLY A 101 3.01 -21.18 -12.42
C GLY A 101 4.24 -20.29 -12.15
N PRO A 102 4.79 -19.62 -13.17
CA PRO A 102 5.94 -18.73 -12.98
C PRO A 102 5.60 -17.60 -12.01
N THR A 103 6.34 -17.52 -10.91
CA THR A 103 6.31 -16.37 -9.99
C THR A 103 7.10 -15.23 -10.61
N LEU A 104 6.41 -14.30 -11.25
CA LEU A 104 7.02 -13.07 -11.75
C LEU A 104 7.28 -12.14 -10.55
N LEU A 105 8.56 -11.91 -10.23
CA LEU A 105 8.94 -10.87 -9.28
C LEU A 105 8.74 -9.51 -9.94
N ILE A 106 7.66 -8.82 -9.57
CA ILE A 106 7.40 -7.45 -10.03
C ILE A 106 8.00 -6.49 -8.99
N VAL A 107 9.10 -5.84 -9.35
CA VAL A 107 9.68 -4.76 -8.52
C VAL A 107 8.80 -3.53 -8.67
N PRO A 108 8.26 -2.94 -7.58
CA PRO A 108 7.26 -1.86 -7.63
C PRO A 108 7.85 -0.50 -8.06
N LEU A 109 8.38 -0.40 -9.28
CA LEU A 109 8.98 0.81 -9.86
C LEU A 109 7.92 1.82 -10.32
N PRO A 110 7.90 3.05 -9.78
CA PRO A 110 6.97 4.08 -10.21
C PRO A 110 7.19 4.49 -11.68
N GLY A 111 6.12 4.66 -12.44
CA GLY A 111 6.17 4.96 -13.88
C GLY A 111 6.52 3.77 -14.79
N LEU A 112 6.86 2.60 -14.23
CA LEU A 112 7.15 1.39 -15.00
C LEU A 112 6.19 0.24 -14.64
N THR A 113 6.13 -0.14 -13.36
CA THR A 113 5.24 -1.21 -12.87
C THR A 113 4.12 -0.68 -11.98
N ILE A 114 4.27 0.52 -11.42
CA ILE A 114 3.23 1.22 -10.65
C ILE A 114 2.96 2.56 -11.32
N GLY A 115 1.70 2.87 -11.61
CA GLY A 115 1.29 4.16 -12.19
C GLY A 115 1.58 5.34 -11.25
N TRP A 116 1.87 6.51 -11.83
CA TRP A 116 2.14 7.74 -11.07
C TRP A 116 0.93 8.20 -10.22
N ASP A 117 -0.27 7.81 -10.62
CA ASP A 117 -1.51 7.97 -9.88
C ASP A 117 -1.54 7.13 -8.59
N VAL A 118 -1.02 5.90 -8.62
CA VAL A 118 -1.01 4.99 -7.47
C VAL A 118 0.19 5.22 -6.55
N PHE A 119 1.32 5.67 -7.09
CA PHE A 119 2.59 5.77 -6.37
C PHE A 119 2.53 6.58 -5.04
N PRO A 120 1.91 7.77 -4.97
CA PRO A 120 1.80 8.52 -3.72
C PRO A 120 1.10 7.75 -2.61
N TYR A 121 0.05 6.97 -2.95
CA TYR A 121 -0.67 6.14 -1.99
C TYR A 121 0.23 5.01 -1.45
N VAL A 122 1.04 4.40 -2.30
CA VAL A 122 2.02 3.38 -1.90
C VAL A 122 3.07 3.97 -0.95
N LEU A 123 3.58 5.16 -1.26
CA LEU A 123 4.56 5.87 -0.44
C LEU A 123 4.03 6.15 0.96
N ILE A 124 2.82 6.70 1.05
CA ILE A 124 2.14 6.97 2.32
C ILE A 124 1.88 5.68 3.09
N SER A 125 1.45 4.62 2.41
CA SER A 125 1.20 3.31 3.03
C SER A 125 2.46 2.73 3.66
N ILE A 126 3.59 2.78 2.94
CA ILE A 126 4.89 2.32 3.44
C ILE A 126 5.33 3.16 4.64
N ALA A 127 5.19 4.48 4.58
CA ALA A 127 5.57 5.37 5.67
C ALA A 127 4.74 5.09 6.95
N ILE A 128 3.41 4.94 6.80
CA ILE A 128 2.50 4.61 7.91
C ILE A 128 2.83 3.23 8.51
N LEU A 129 3.33 2.29 7.71
CA LEU A 129 3.72 0.98 8.20
C LEU A 129 5.09 1.00 8.89
N LEU A 130 6.12 1.52 8.22
CA LEU A 130 7.52 1.42 8.67
C LEU A 130 7.87 2.41 9.78
N ILE A 131 7.35 3.64 9.76
CA ILE A 131 7.74 4.62 10.79
C ILE A 131 7.30 4.14 12.19
N PRO A 132 6.04 3.72 12.42
CA PRO A 132 5.65 3.13 13.70
C PRO A 132 6.38 1.83 14.02
N HIS A 133 6.68 0.99 13.01
CA HIS A 133 7.45 -0.25 13.18
C HIS A 133 8.81 0.02 13.84
N GLU A 134 9.57 0.94 13.26
CA GLU A 134 10.91 1.32 13.73
C GLU A 134 10.84 2.06 15.06
N ALA A 135 9.87 2.97 15.21
CA ALA A 135 9.63 3.64 16.49
C ALA A 135 9.32 2.65 17.62
N ALA A 136 8.60 1.56 17.32
CA ALA A 136 8.30 0.53 18.30
C ALA A 136 9.56 -0.21 18.78
N HIS A 137 10.47 -0.57 17.87
CA HIS A 137 11.78 -1.11 18.24
C HIS A 137 12.55 -0.16 19.18
N GLY A 138 12.53 1.14 18.87
CA GLY A 138 13.12 2.17 19.71
C GLY A 138 12.47 2.29 21.10
N ILE A 139 11.15 2.39 21.16
CA ILE A 139 10.42 2.51 22.44
C ILE A 139 10.64 1.24 23.29
N ALA A 140 10.59 0.04 22.70
CA ALA A 140 10.86 -1.21 23.41
C ALA A 140 12.28 -1.21 24.02
N SER A 141 13.27 -0.72 23.26
CA SER A 141 14.66 -0.59 23.71
C SER A 141 14.80 0.38 24.88
N VAL A 142 14.15 1.54 24.81
CA VAL A 142 14.12 2.55 25.90
C VAL A 142 13.58 1.95 27.21
N LEU A 143 12.49 1.18 27.15
CA LEU A 143 11.84 0.63 28.35
C LEU A 143 12.75 -0.32 29.13
N ASP A 144 13.50 -1.13 28.39
CA ASP A 144 14.45 -2.11 28.94
C ASP A 144 15.88 -1.54 29.04
N LYS A 145 16.05 -0.23 28.84
CA LYS A 145 17.31 0.53 28.97
C LYS A 145 18.42 0.02 28.07
N VAL A 146 18.08 -0.41 26.86
CA VAL A 146 19.03 -0.73 25.79
C VAL A 146 19.35 0.56 25.04
N PRO A 147 20.64 0.95 24.91
CA PRO A 147 21.02 2.20 24.25
C PRO A 147 20.59 2.25 22.78
N ILE A 148 20.17 3.44 22.34
CA ILE A 148 19.92 3.75 20.93
C ILE A 148 21.05 4.65 20.45
N LYS A 149 21.84 4.19 19.46
CA LYS A 149 22.97 4.94 18.90
C LYS A 149 22.48 6.12 18.07
N SER A 150 21.46 5.90 17.25
CA SER A 150 20.86 6.93 16.41
C SER A 150 19.49 6.50 15.89
N SER A 151 18.78 7.42 15.25
CA SER A 151 17.59 7.11 14.48
C SER A 151 17.48 8.08 13.31
N GLY A 152 16.59 7.79 12.37
CA GLY A 152 16.46 8.66 11.22
C GLY A 152 15.52 8.15 10.17
N VAL A 153 15.66 8.74 8.99
CA VAL A 153 14.90 8.38 7.81
C VAL A 153 15.85 8.15 6.65
N PHE A 154 15.49 7.25 5.76
CA PHE A 154 16.23 6.99 4.54
C PHE A 154 15.27 6.85 3.37
N MET A 155 15.81 6.88 2.17
CA MET A 155 15.14 6.45 0.96
C MET A 155 16.10 5.61 0.13
N ALA A 156 15.66 4.40 -0.20
CA ALA A 156 16.35 3.49 -1.08
C ALA A 156 15.58 3.39 -2.41
N VAL A 157 16.18 3.85 -3.50
CA VAL A 157 15.61 3.97 -4.86
C VAL A 157 14.37 4.87 -4.95
N PHE A 158 13.25 4.48 -4.34
CA PHE A 158 12.00 5.23 -4.21
C PHE A 158 11.23 4.83 -2.93
N LEU A 159 11.79 3.92 -2.13
CA LEU A 159 11.19 3.37 -0.93
C LEU A 159 11.69 4.16 0.29
N PRO A 160 10.86 5.01 0.91
CA PRO A 160 11.21 5.68 2.15
C PRO A 160 11.15 4.68 3.30
N GLY A 161 11.98 4.89 4.30
CA GLY A 161 11.96 4.13 5.54
C GLY A 161 12.38 4.98 6.73
N GLY A 162 11.91 4.59 7.91
CA GLY A 162 12.54 5.00 9.16
C GLY A 162 13.62 3.99 9.54
N PHE A 163 14.47 4.34 10.50
CA PHE A 163 15.29 3.35 11.19
C PHE A 163 15.57 3.80 12.62
N VAL A 164 15.76 2.82 13.50
CA VAL A 164 16.30 3.04 14.84
C VAL A 164 17.51 2.12 15.04
N GLU A 165 18.68 2.70 15.21
CA GLU A 165 19.94 1.98 15.39
C GLU A 165 20.12 1.63 16.88
N ILE A 166 19.80 0.39 17.23
CA ILE A 166 19.92 -0.15 18.60
C ILE A 166 21.34 -0.66 18.82
N ASP A 167 21.86 -0.55 20.03
CA ASP A 167 23.14 -1.17 20.38
C ASP A 167 23.03 -2.70 20.47
N GLU A 168 23.32 -3.39 19.36
CA GLU A 168 23.24 -4.85 19.25
C GLU A 168 24.14 -5.58 20.23
N GLU A 169 25.32 -5.04 20.55
CA GLU A 169 26.25 -5.68 21.50
C GLU A 169 25.70 -5.66 22.92
N ASP A 170 25.05 -4.57 23.32
CA ASP A 170 24.36 -4.48 24.61
C ASP A 170 23.12 -5.37 24.60
N LEU A 171 22.30 -5.32 23.55
CA LEU A 171 21.09 -6.13 23.40
C LEU A 171 21.38 -7.63 23.47
N ALA A 172 22.47 -8.09 22.84
CA ALA A 172 22.89 -9.49 22.86
C ALA A 172 23.17 -9.99 24.28
N LYS A 173 23.68 -9.11 25.17
CA LYS A 173 23.99 -9.40 26.58
C LYS A 173 22.78 -9.35 27.50
N ARG A 174 21.64 -8.80 27.05
CA ARG A 174 20.40 -8.72 27.87
C ARG A 174 19.75 -10.10 28.06
N ALA A 175 18.78 -10.15 28.98
CA ALA A 175 17.94 -11.33 29.17
C ALA A 175 17.09 -11.63 27.92
N SER A 176 16.71 -12.90 27.72
CA SER A 176 15.91 -13.33 26.57
C SER A 176 14.56 -12.60 26.48
N LYS A 177 13.97 -12.22 27.62
CA LYS A 177 12.72 -11.44 27.66
C LYS A 177 12.87 -10.08 26.95
N THR A 178 13.96 -9.37 27.22
CA THR A 178 14.25 -8.07 26.59
C THR A 178 14.52 -8.24 25.10
N LYS A 179 15.33 -9.23 24.72
CA LYS A 179 15.56 -9.54 23.30
C LYS A 179 14.25 -9.82 22.57
N LEU A 180 13.40 -10.67 23.14
CA LEU A 180 12.13 -11.03 22.53
C LEU A 180 11.19 -9.83 22.38
N ARG A 181 11.07 -8.96 23.40
CA ARG A 181 10.30 -7.71 23.30
C ARG A 181 10.80 -6.81 22.18
N VAL A 182 12.12 -6.57 22.13
CA VAL A 182 12.72 -5.70 21.13
C VAL A 182 12.53 -6.28 19.73
N PHE A 183 12.79 -7.58 19.52
CA PHE A 183 12.62 -8.20 18.21
C PHE A 183 11.15 -8.28 17.76
N ALA A 184 10.21 -8.47 18.68
CA ALA A 184 8.78 -8.55 18.36
C ALA A 184 8.10 -7.17 18.23
N ALA A 185 8.72 -6.08 18.69
CA ALA A 185 8.10 -4.76 18.79
C ALA A 185 7.59 -4.21 17.45
N GLY A 186 8.39 -4.33 16.39
CA GLY A 186 8.01 -3.87 15.06
C GLY A 186 6.86 -4.69 14.48
N SER A 187 6.98 -6.02 14.50
CA SER A 187 5.94 -6.91 13.97
C SER A 187 4.61 -6.79 14.72
N SER A 188 4.65 -6.63 16.05
CA SER A 188 3.42 -6.39 16.81
C SER A 188 2.74 -5.07 16.44
N THR A 189 3.53 -4.04 16.14
CA THR A 189 3.02 -2.73 15.71
C THR A 189 2.42 -2.79 14.31
N ASN A 190 2.97 -3.61 13.42
CA ASN A 190 2.36 -3.86 12.11
C ASN A 190 1.00 -4.56 12.24
N VAL A 191 0.86 -5.53 13.15
CA VAL A 191 -0.43 -6.20 13.40
C VAL A 191 -1.47 -5.21 13.95
N ILE A 192 -1.09 -4.35 14.89
CA ILE A 192 -2.01 -3.30 15.39
C ILE A 192 -2.37 -2.31 14.28
N SER A 193 -1.41 -1.92 13.45
CA SER A 193 -1.67 -1.04 12.31
C SER A 193 -2.64 -1.67 11.32
N TRP A 194 -2.48 -2.96 11.03
CA TRP A 194 -3.42 -3.73 10.22
C TRP A 194 -4.82 -3.79 10.85
N LEU A 195 -4.91 -4.10 12.15
CA LEU A 195 -6.20 -4.12 12.87
C LEU A 195 -6.90 -2.76 12.81
N LEU A 196 -6.15 -1.67 13.00
CA LEU A 196 -6.67 -0.31 12.89
C LEU A 196 -7.18 -0.03 11.48
N VAL A 197 -6.41 -0.38 10.45
CA VAL A 197 -6.82 -0.20 9.05
C VAL A 197 -8.07 -1.03 8.74
N VAL A 198 -8.16 -2.28 9.19
CA VAL A 198 -9.36 -3.12 9.01
C VAL A 198 -10.56 -2.52 9.74
N LEU A 199 -10.37 -1.99 10.95
CA LEU A 199 -11.43 -1.31 11.69
C LEU A 199 -11.93 -0.05 10.96
N LEU A 200 -11.02 0.76 10.43
CA LEU A 200 -11.36 1.94 9.64
C LEU A 200 -12.07 1.55 8.34
N LEU A 201 -11.57 0.55 7.62
CA LEU A 201 -12.17 0.08 6.36
C LEU A 201 -13.54 -0.58 6.57
N SER A 202 -13.71 -1.37 7.62
CA SER A 202 -15.02 -1.96 7.96
C SER A 202 -16.05 -0.89 8.35
N ASN A 203 -15.59 0.28 8.78
CA ASN A 203 -16.42 1.45 9.08
C ASN A 203 -16.12 2.60 8.11
N PHE A 204 -15.85 2.29 6.83
CA PHE A 204 -15.37 3.26 5.84
C PHE A 204 -16.26 4.50 5.76
N ALA A 205 -17.57 4.30 5.71
CA ALA A 205 -18.55 5.38 5.64
C ALA A 205 -18.49 6.29 6.86
N LEU A 206 -18.21 5.80 8.07
CA LEU A 206 -18.14 6.66 9.26
C LEU A 206 -16.77 7.30 9.46
N THR A 207 -15.69 6.61 9.06
CA THR A 207 -14.33 6.95 9.49
C THR A 207 -13.49 7.58 8.40
N ILE A 208 -13.56 7.07 7.16
CA ILE A 208 -12.71 7.51 6.06
C ILE A 208 -13.47 8.50 5.18
N SER A 209 -14.76 8.26 4.95
CA SER A 209 -15.59 9.16 4.15
C SER A 209 -16.99 9.30 4.75
N PRO A 210 -17.15 10.10 5.83
CA PRO A 210 -18.45 10.42 6.48
C PRO A 210 -19.54 10.91 5.54
N LEU A 211 -19.14 11.51 4.41
CA LEU A 211 -20.03 12.03 3.39
C LEU A 211 -20.20 11.07 2.20
N TYR A 212 -19.57 9.89 2.24
CA TYR A 212 -19.74 8.89 1.19
C TYR A 212 -21.11 8.26 1.32
N ASN A 213 -21.96 8.53 0.33
CA ASN A 213 -23.20 7.79 0.19
C ASN A 213 -22.90 6.46 -0.53
N ALA A 214 -22.89 5.37 0.24
CA ALA A 214 -22.68 4.03 -0.29
C ALA A 214 -23.90 3.49 -1.06
N SER A 215 -25.00 4.25 -1.18
CA SER A 215 -26.14 3.86 -1.99
C SER A 215 -25.71 3.60 -3.43
N PRO A 216 -25.83 2.34 -3.90
CA PRO A 216 -25.50 2.01 -5.28
C PRO A 216 -26.32 2.88 -6.22
N SER A 217 -25.64 3.61 -7.11
CA SER A 217 -26.25 4.57 -8.04
C SER A 217 -26.23 4.06 -9.48
N GLY A 218 -26.18 2.73 -9.67
CA GLY A 218 -26.13 2.10 -10.97
C GLY A 218 -25.08 0.99 -11.09
N VAL A 219 -25.00 0.40 -12.27
CA VAL A 219 -24.05 -0.67 -12.61
C VAL A 219 -22.98 -0.13 -13.56
N LEU A 220 -21.73 -0.10 -13.10
CA LEU A 220 -20.58 0.28 -13.92
C LEU A 220 -20.22 -0.81 -14.93
N VAL A 221 -20.20 -0.47 -16.21
CA VAL A 221 -19.77 -1.35 -17.30
C VAL A 221 -18.24 -1.37 -17.35
N THR A 222 -17.62 -2.42 -16.83
CA THR A 222 -16.15 -2.54 -16.82
C THR A 222 -15.59 -3.11 -18.12
N ARG A 223 -16.34 -4.02 -18.77
CA ARG A 223 -15.97 -4.67 -20.03
C ARG A 223 -17.22 -5.07 -20.79
N LEU A 224 -17.10 -5.12 -22.12
CA LEU A 224 -18.13 -5.59 -23.04
C LEU A 224 -17.65 -6.85 -23.75
N SER A 225 -18.58 -7.74 -24.07
CA SER A 225 -18.29 -8.89 -24.93
C SER A 225 -18.17 -8.43 -26.38
N ASP A 226 -17.10 -8.87 -27.05
CA ASP A 226 -16.88 -8.56 -28.48
C ASP A 226 -18.01 -9.11 -29.35
N GLY A 227 -18.57 -8.26 -30.21
CA GLY A 227 -19.75 -8.56 -31.03
C GLY A 227 -21.06 -8.68 -30.24
N GLY A 228 -21.05 -8.41 -28.93
CA GLY A 228 -22.22 -8.57 -28.07
C GLY A 228 -23.32 -7.51 -28.28
N PRO A 229 -24.55 -7.77 -27.80
CA PRO A 229 -25.67 -6.83 -27.91
C PRO A 229 -25.41 -5.45 -27.29
N ALA A 230 -24.62 -5.40 -26.22
CA ALA A 230 -24.25 -4.15 -25.54
C ALA A 230 -23.25 -3.31 -26.36
N GLN A 231 -22.24 -3.95 -26.98
CA GLN A 231 -21.26 -3.27 -27.82
C GLN A 231 -21.88 -2.80 -29.14
N THR A 232 -22.72 -3.63 -29.75
CA THR A 232 -23.46 -3.28 -30.99
C THR A 232 -24.48 -2.17 -30.76
N ALA A 233 -25.03 -2.05 -29.54
CA ALA A 233 -25.87 -0.93 -29.13
C ALA A 233 -25.08 0.35 -28.80
N GLY A 234 -23.75 0.35 -28.91
CA GLY A 234 -22.91 1.52 -28.70
C GLY A 234 -22.55 1.83 -27.24
N ILE A 235 -22.83 0.92 -26.30
CA ILE A 235 -22.40 1.09 -24.90
C ILE A 235 -20.87 1.16 -24.87
N GLN A 236 -20.34 2.08 -24.07
CA GLN A 236 -18.91 2.22 -23.86
C GLN A 236 -18.49 1.63 -22.51
N PRO A 237 -17.27 1.09 -22.40
CA PRO A 237 -16.66 0.85 -21.09
C PRO A 237 -16.70 2.13 -20.25
N TRP A 238 -16.86 1.96 -18.94
CA TRP A 238 -17.01 3.02 -17.94
C TRP A 238 -18.35 3.78 -17.96
N SER A 239 -19.31 3.36 -18.79
CA SER A 239 -20.70 3.82 -18.68
C SER A 239 -21.37 3.24 -17.42
N VAL A 240 -22.30 3.99 -16.82
CA VAL A 240 -23.09 3.55 -15.65
C VAL A 240 -24.53 3.33 -16.09
N ILE A 241 -25.03 2.11 -15.92
CA ILE A 241 -26.43 1.75 -16.18
C ILE A 241 -27.24 2.11 -14.94
N THR A 242 -28.09 3.13 -15.03
CA THR A 242 -28.96 3.60 -13.95
C THR A 242 -30.40 3.12 -14.07
N SER A 243 -30.82 2.74 -15.28
CA SER A 243 -32.16 2.23 -15.57
C SER A 243 -32.17 1.39 -16.85
N LEU A 244 -33.14 0.50 -16.96
CA LEU A 244 -33.52 -0.21 -18.20
C LEU A 244 -35.03 -0.10 -18.38
N ASP A 245 -35.46 0.49 -19.49
CA ASP A 245 -36.82 0.96 -19.69
C ASP A 245 -37.32 1.81 -18.50
N ASN A 246 -38.45 1.43 -17.90
CA ASN A 246 -39.01 2.07 -16.70
C ASN A 246 -38.56 1.41 -15.39
N THR A 247 -37.53 0.55 -15.42
CA THR A 247 -37.01 -0.13 -14.23
C THR A 247 -35.69 0.49 -13.80
N THR A 248 -35.65 1.10 -12.61
CA THR A 248 -34.41 1.61 -12.01
C THR A 248 -33.47 0.44 -11.68
N VAL A 249 -32.19 0.59 -12.02
CA VAL A 249 -31.15 -0.39 -11.76
C VAL A 249 -30.13 0.26 -10.84
N ASN A 250 -30.06 -0.19 -9.58
CA ASN A 250 -29.13 0.38 -8.61
C ASN A 250 -27.90 -0.49 -8.42
N ARG A 251 -28.03 -1.82 -8.54
CA ARG A 251 -26.95 -2.81 -8.32
C ARG A 251 -26.96 -3.93 -9.35
N VAL A 252 -25.85 -4.66 -9.44
CA VAL A 252 -25.63 -5.75 -10.41
C VAL A 252 -26.72 -6.81 -10.34
N GLY A 253 -27.23 -7.13 -9.15
CA GLY A 253 -28.33 -8.07 -8.97
C GLY A 253 -29.64 -7.62 -9.62
N ASP A 254 -29.94 -6.32 -9.62
CA ASP A 254 -31.15 -5.78 -10.26
C ASP A 254 -31.06 -5.94 -11.78
N LEU A 255 -29.89 -5.63 -12.33
CA LEU A 255 -29.58 -5.82 -13.75
C LEU A 255 -29.70 -7.29 -14.17
N ALA A 256 -29.09 -8.21 -13.41
CA ALA A 256 -29.15 -9.64 -13.69
C ALA A 256 -30.59 -10.18 -13.64
N ASN A 257 -31.38 -9.75 -12.64
CA ASN A 257 -32.78 -10.15 -12.51
C ASN A 257 -33.65 -9.62 -13.65
N TYR A 258 -33.40 -8.39 -14.10
CA TYR A 258 -34.08 -7.81 -15.23
C TYR A 258 -33.75 -8.59 -16.51
N LEU A 259 -32.46 -8.76 -16.84
CA LEU A 259 -32.01 -9.44 -18.06
C LEU A 259 -32.45 -10.91 -18.14
N ALA A 260 -32.58 -11.61 -17.01
CA ALA A 260 -33.07 -12.98 -16.98
C ALA A 260 -34.53 -13.14 -17.49
N ARG A 261 -35.31 -12.06 -17.50
CA ARG A 261 -36.72 -12.05 -17.93
C ARG A 261 -36.90 -11.51 -19.35
N VAL A 262 -35.85 -10.95 -19.93
CA VAL A 262 -35.85 -10.36 -21.27
C VAL A 262 -35.75 -11.48 -22.29
N ARG A 263 -36.66 -11.48 -23.27
CA ARG A 263 -36.58 -12.42 -24.39
C ARG A 263 -35.48 -11.95 -25.36
N PRO A 264 -34.65 -12.87 -25.90
CA PRO A 264 -33.70 -12.51 -26.94
C PRO A 264 -34.40 -11.76 -28.09
N GLY A 265 -33.86 -10.61 -28.48
CA GLY A 265 -34.40 -9.79 -29.57
C GLY A 265 -35.53 -8.83 -29.21
N SER A 266 -36.06 -8.85 -27.98
CA SER A 266 -37.13 -7.92 -27.55
C SER A 266 -36.62 -6.65 -26.84
N PHE A 267 -35.30 -6.50 -26.72
CA PHE A 267 -34.71 -5.48 -25.85
C PHE A 267 -34.36 -4.20 -26.61
N ARG A 268 -34.82 -3.05 -26.10
CA ARG A 268 -34.51 -1.72 -26.62
C ARG A 268 -33.80 -0.96 -25.50
N TRP A 269 -32.54 -0.58 -25.72
CA TRP A 269 -31.84 0.21 -24.73
C TRP A 269 -32.43 1.63 -24.69
N LEU A 270 -33.05 2.02 -23.57
CA LEU A 270 -33.43 3.39 -23.28
C LEU A 270 -32.32 4.03 -22.44
N PHE A 271 -31.50 4.87 -23.06
CA PHE A 271 -30.45 5.62 -22.38
C PHE A 271 -30.92 7.07 -22.15
N PRO A 272 -30.88 7.59 -20.91
CA PRO A 272 -30.95 9.03 -20.68
C PRO A 272 -29.63 9.76 -20.98
N PHE A 273 -28.53 9.04 -21.27
CA PHE A 273 -27.21 9.64 -21.46
C PHE A 273 -26.57 9.26 -22.80
N ASN A 274 -26.51 10.23 -23.70
CA ASN A 274 -25.66 10.19 -24.89
C ASN A 274 -24.31 10.85 -24.54
N CYS A 275 -23.45 10.17 -23.78
CA CYS A 275 -22.12 10.72 -23.49
C CYS A 275 -21.16 10.27 -24.60
N SER A 276 -20.93 11.14 -25.58
CA SER A 276 -19.85 11.01 -26.54
C SER A 276 -18.51 11.03 -25.78
N ALA A 277 -17.72 9.97 -25.88
CA ALA A 277 -16.39 9.90 -25.30
C ALA A 277 -15.46 10.93 -25.99
N PRO A 278 -14.81 11.86 -25.27
CA PRO A 278 -13.69 12.57 -25.83
C PRO A 278 -12.47 11.65 -25.85
N SER A 279 -11.56 11.87 -26.81
CA SER A 279 -10.34 11.08 -27.06
C SER A 279 -9.35 10.98 -25.89
N ASN A 280 -9.65 11.56 -24.72
CA ASN A 280 -8.68 11.86 -23.66
C ASN A 280 -9.05 11.30 -22.27
N GLY A 281 -9.97 10.32 -22.19
CA GLY A 281 -10.10 9.45 -21.02
C GLY A 281 -10.88 9.96 -19.80
N TRP A 282 -11.47 11.17 -19.83
CA TRP A 282 -12.44 11.63 -18.83
C TRP A 282 -13.61 12.37 -19.51
N PRO A 283 -14.90 12.04 -19.23
CA PRO A 283 -16.03 12.76 -19.79
C PRO A 283 -16.20 14.11 -19.09
N SER A 284 -16.08 15.21 -19.84
CA SER A 284 -16.11 16.57 -19.30
C SER A 284 -17.52 17.18 -19.16
N SER A 285 -18.57 16.53 -19.66
CA SER A 285 -19.96 16.97 -19.47
C SER A 285 -20.94 15.93 -20.02
N CYS A 286 -21.85 15.44 -19.19
CA CYS A 286 -23.06 14.76 -19.63
C CYS A 286 -24.23 15.75 -19.45
N SER A 287 -24.75 16.30 -20.54
CA SER A 287 -25.93 17.18 -20.53
C SER A 287 -27.18 16.37 -20.84
N GLY A 288 -28.17 16.42 -19.95
CA GLY A 288 -29.48 15.81 -20.14
C GLY A 288 -30.22 15.63 -18.83
N TRP A 289 -30.81 16.70 -18.30
CA TRP A 289 -31.90 16.58 -17.32
C TRP A 289 -33.21 16.65 -18.09
N ALA A 290 -33.90 15.53 -18.17
CA ALA A 290 -35.34 15.44 -18.41
C ALA A 290 -35.85 14.15 -17.77
#